data_AF-A0A6P7SVD8-F1
#
_entry.id   AF-A0A6P7SVD8-F1
#
_cell.length_a   1.000
_cell.length_b   1.000
_cell.length_c   1.000
_cell.angle_alpha   90.00
_cell.angle_beta   90.00
_cell.angle_gamma   90.00
#
_symmetry.space_group_name_H-M   'P 1'
#
loop_
_entity.id
_entity.type
_entity.pdbx_description
1 polymer ?
#
loop_
_entity_poly.entity_id
_entity_poly.type
_entity_poly.pdbx_seq_one_letter_code
_entity_poly.pdbx_strand_id
1 'polypeptide(L)'
;MAEADLENMKMEEYAAQFFGFTPKSFCNGVFNAMNDYIIECMKAVETYLTEKCSDSLSEDQIETGTNLILHQYMDTFNRTFERFESYVSKNILSIPPYILLNEDTPQMNQYTQQEESLLDAEIDDLKMKVWALKGANAKLRNCLSEMEQSSKDVDLATARLAALQDLMSKSGVSHPHESLQLTYENIEKGKKLIEKLVQESEEMANPRTFT
;
A
#
# COMPACT_ATOMS: atom_id res chain seq x y z
N MET A 1 -27.72 22.24 -32.98
CA MET A 1 -26.90 23.32 -32.37
C MET A 1 -26.26 22.82 -31.08
N ALA A 2 -27.02 22.47 -30.05
CA ALA A 2 -26.47 22.04 -28.75
C ALA A 2 -25.49 20.84 -28.77
N GLU A 3 -25.68 19.88 -29.69
CA GLU A 3 -24.86 18.65 -29.72
C GLU A 3 -23.46 18.88 -30.31
N ALA A 4 -23.35 19.69 -31.37
CA ALA A 4 -22.07 20.07 -31.96
C ALA A 4 -21.24 20.97 -31.03
N ASP A 5 -21.92 21.85 -30.28
CA ASP A 5 -21.27 22.72 -29.30
C ASP A 5 -20.70 21.90 -28.13
N LEU A 6 -21.42 20.85 -27.70
CA LEU A 6 -20.96 19.92 -26.67
C LEU A 6 -19.76 19.08 -27.13
N GLU A 7 -19.77 18.63 -28.37
CA GLU A 7 -18.67 17.83 -28.94
C GLU A 7 -17.38 18.66 -29.08
N ASN A 8 -17.51 19.91 -29.52
CA ASN A 8 -16.39 20.85 -29.54
C ASN A 8 -15.82 21.10 -28.14
N MET A 9 -16.69 21.26 -27.14
CA MET A 9 -16.27 21.45 -25.75
C MET A 9 -15.47 20.25 -25.22
N LYS A 10 -15.91 19.03 -25.52
CA LYS A 10 -15.18 17.80 -25.15
C LYS A 10 -13.81 17.71 -25.81
N MET A 11 -13.71 18.10 -27.09
CA MET A 11 -12.43 18.12 -27.79
C MET A 11 -11.47 19.15 -27.22
N GLU A 12 -11.98 20.32 -26.80
CA GLU A 12 -11.17 21.34 -26.12
C GLU A 12 -10.71 20.88 -24.74
N GLU A 13 -11.54 20.17 -23.98
CA GLU A 13 -11.17 19.56 -22.70
C GLU A 13 -10.08 18.50 -22.88
N TYR A 14 -10.20 17.65 -23.90
CA TYR A 14 -9.21 16.62 -24.19
C TYR A 14 -7.86 17.21 -24.61
N ALA A 15 -7.90 18.24 -25.47
CA ALA A 15 -6.70 19.00 -25.81
C ALA A 15 -6.06 19.65 -24.57
N ALA A 16 -6.87 20.21 -23.67
CA ALA A 16 -6.38 20.83 -22.44
C ALA A 16 -5.72 19.83 -21.48
N GLN A 17 -6.20 18.58 -21.43
CA GLN A 17 -5.55 17.51 -20.67
C GLN A 17 -4.10 17.27 -21.14
N PHE A 18 -3.87 17.29 -22.46
CA PHE A 18 -2.54 17.09 -23.02
C PHE A 18 -1.64 18.34 -22.95
N PHE A 19 -2.16 19.51 -23.35
CA PHE A 19 -1.36 20.73 -23.46
C PHE A 19 -1.22 21.50 -22.13
N GLY A 20 -2.09 21.24 -21.16
CA GLY A 20 -2.18 21.99 -19.90
C GLY A 20 -2.86 23.36 -20.03
N PHE A 21 -3.36 23.70 -21.23
CA PHE A 21 -4.13 24.91 -21.51
C PHE A 21 -5.11 24.64 -22.66
N THR A 22 -6.18 25.42 -22.75
CA THR A 22 -7.12 25.32 -23.88
C THR A 22 -6.56 26.07 -25.11
N PRO A 23 -6.80 25.58 -26.35
CA PRO A 23 -6.39 26.28 -27.57
C PRO A 23 -6.87 27.73 -27.62
N LYS A 24 -8.08 27.99 -27.13
CA LYS A 24 -8.67 29.33 -27.01
C LYS A 24 -7.89 30.24 -26.07
N SER A 25 -7.47 29.74 -24.91
CA SER A 25 -6.66 30.52 -23.96
C SER A 25 -5.32 30.91 -24.58
N PHE A 26 -4.68 29.98 -25.31
CA PHE A 26 -3.46 30.25 -26.05
C PHE A 26 -3.67 31.34 -27.12
N CYS A 27 -4.69 31.20 -27.97
CA CYS A 27 -4.99 32.20 -29.01
C CYS A 27 -5.29 33.58 -28.40
N ASN A 28 -6.02 33.67 -27.29
CA ASN A 28 -6.25 34.92 -26.58
C ASN A 28 -4.94 35.56 -26.09
N GLY A 29 -4.01 34.76 -25.56
CA GLY A 29 -2.69 35.24 -25.14
C GLY A 29 -1.89 35.83 -26.31
N VAL A 30 -1.88 35.14 -27.45
CA VAL A 30 -1.21 35.61 -28.66
C VAL A 30 -1.88 36.88 -29.21
N PHE A 31 -3.21 36.93 -29.22
CA PHE A 31 -3.98 38.09 -29.67
C PHE A 31 -3.60 39.34 -28.88
N ASN A 32 -3.64 39.24 -27.54
CA ASN A 32 -3.32 40.36 -26.66
C ASN A 32 -1.87 40.83 -26.85
N ALA A 33 -0.91 39.90 -26.92
CA ALA A 33 0.50 40.25 -27.14
C ALA A 33 0.70 40.98 -28.48
N MET A 34 0.08 40.48 -29.55
CA MET A 34 0.15 41.13 -30.87
C MET A 34 -0.50 42.50 -30.87
N ASN A 35 -1.67 42.64 -30.24
CA ASN A 35 -2.37 43.91 -30.11
C ASN A 35 -1.51 44.96 -29.39
N ASP A 36 -0.87 44.56 -28.28
CA ASP A 36 0.03 45.43 -27.54
C ASP A 36 1.23 45.88 -28.40
N TYR A 37 1.84 44.97 -29.16
CA TYR A 37 2.93 45.30 -30.07
C TYR A 37 2.52 46.24 -31.21
N ILE A 38 1.33 46.06 -31.77
CA ILE A 38 0.81 46.94 -32.84
C ILE A 38 0.62 48.36 -32.30
N ILE A 39 0.01 48.48 -31.11
CA ILE A 39 -0.21 49.78 -30.47
C ILE A 39 1.12 50.46 -30.14
N GLU A 40 2.08 49.72 -29.58
CA GLU A 40 3.41 50.25 -29.27
C GLU A 40 4.15 50.71 -30.53
N CYS A 41 4.10 49.91 -31.61
CA CYS A 41 4.70 50.27 -32.89
C CYS A 41 4.07 51.55 -33.48
N MET A 42 2.74 51.66 -33.44
CA MET A 42 2.06 52.86 -33.95
C MET A 42 2.38 54.11 -33.12
N LYS A 43 2.52 53.99 -31.80
CA LYS A 43 2.99 55.10 -30.95
C LYS A 43 4.41 55.54 -31.29
N ALA A 44 5.30 54.58 -31.59
CA ALA A 44 6.66 54.88 -32.01
C ALA A 44 6.69 55.60 -33.37
N VAL A 45 5.83 55.17 -34.32
CA VAL A 45 5.65 55.84 -35.61
C VAL A 45 5.13 57.26 -35.42
N GLU A 46 4.13 57.46 -34.57
CA GLU A 46 3.58 58.77 -34.25
C GLU A 46 4.64 59.70 -33.67
N THR A 47 5.37 59.23 -32.66
CA THR A 47 6.47 59.99 -32.04
C THR A 47 7.52 60.40 -33.08
N TYR A 48 7.93 59.48 -33.94
CA TYR A 48 8.90 59.74 -34.99
C TYR A 48 8.41 60.77 -36.01
N LEU A 49 7.14 60.68 -36.42
CA LEU A 49 6.52 61.63 -37.34
C LEU A 49 6.42 63.02 -36.71
N THR A 50 6.05 63.12 -35.43
CA THR A 50 6.00 64.38 -34.70
C THR A 50 7.38 65.03 -34.62
N GLU A 51 8.44 64.26 -34.37
CA GLU A 51 9.81 64.77 -34.33
C GLU A 51 10.34 65.22 -35.71
N LYS A 52 9.94 64.54 -36.79
CA LYS A 52 10.48 64.77 -38.14
C LYS A 52 9.65 65.70 -39.02
N CYS A 53 8.35 65.81 -38.75
CA CYS A 53 7.41 66.54 -39.59
C CYS A 53 6.73 67.71 -38.85
N SER A 54 7.23 68.09 -37.67
CA SER A 54 6.73 69.23 -36.87
C SER A 54 6.65 70.55 -37.63
N ASP A 55 7.53 70.75 -38.61
CA ASP A 55 7.56 71.98 -39.42
C ASP A 55 6.49 72.00 -40.54
N SER A 56 5.90 70.85 -40.87
CA SER A 56 5.01 70.67 -42.04
C SER A 56 3.60 70.21 -41.68
N LEU A 57 3.41 69.54 -40.54
CA LEU A 57 2.14 68.99 -40.09
C LEU A 57 1.92 69.36 -38.62
N SER A 58 0.67 69.66 -38.25
CA SER A 58 0.30 69.83 -36.84
C SER A 58 0.22 68.47 -36.15
N GLU A 59 0.53 68.45 -34.85
CA GLU A 59 0.45 67.24 -34.01
C GLU A 59 -0.92 66.55 -34.11
N ASP A 60 -2.01 67.32 -34.10
CA ASP A 60 -3.39 66.84 -34.28
C ASP A 60 -3.63 66.11 -35.62
N GLN A 61 -2.96 66.55 -36.69
CA GLN A 61 -3.05 65.88 -38.00
C GLN A 61 -2.26 64.58 -38.03
N ILE A 62 -1.13 64.53 -37.33
CA ILE A 62 -0.31 63.32 -37.20
C ILE A 62 -1.09 62.30 -36.36
N GLU A 63 -1.61 62.69 -35.19
CA GLU A 63 -2.41 61.84 -34.30
C GLU A 63 -3.67 61.30 -35.00
N THR A 64 -4.40 62.15 -35.73
CA THR A 64 -5.58 61.70 -36.48
C THR A 64 -5.20 60.70 -37.58
N GLY A 65 -4.08 60.95 -38.27
CA GLY A 65 -3.58 60.08 -39.34
C GLY A 65 -3.09 58.72 -38.82
N THR A 66 -2.32 58.70 -37.73
CA THR A 66 -1.82 57.48 -37.09
C THR A 66 -2.97 56.66 -36.52
N ASN A 67 -3.95 57.29 -35.89
CA ASN A 67 -5.16 56.61 -35.41
C ASN A 67 -5.98 55.99 -36.55
N LEU A 68 -6.11 56.66 -37.70
CA LEU A 68 -6.80 56.11 -38.86
C LEU A 68 -6.09 54.85 -39.40
N ILE A 69 -4.76 54.91 -39.51
CA ILE A 69 -3.93 53.77 -39.94
C ILE A 69 -4.06 52.61 -38.93
N LEU A 70 -3.96 52.91 -37.63
CA LEU A 70 -4.09 51.93 -36.57
C LEU A 70 -5.46 51.24 -36.63
N HIS A 71 -6.55 51.98 -36.79
CA HIS A 71 -7.89 51.41 -36.91
C HIS A 71 -7.99 50.46 -38.12
N GLN A 72 -7.54 50.90 -39.29
CA GLN A 72 -7.59 50.08 -40.50
C GLN A 72 -6.71 48.82 -40.38
N TYR A 73 -5.56 48.94 -39.72
CA TYR A 73 -4.69 47.81 -39.45
C TYR A 73 -5.34 46.83 -38.47
N MET A 74 -5.93 47.31 -37.38
CA MET A 74 -6.62 46.48 -36.39
C MET A 74 -7.81 45.72 -36.99
N ASP A 75 -8.60 46.37 -37.86
CA ASP A 75 -9.69 45.70 -38.58
C ASP A 75 -9.18 44.54 -39.45
N THR A 76 -8.05 44.75 -40.13
CA THR A 76 -7.42 43.74 -40.97
C THR A 76 -6.80 42.61 -40.14
N PHE A 77 -6.15 42.98 -39.04
CA PHE A 77 -5.55 42.07 -38.08
C PHE A 77 -6.61 41.15 -37.47
N ASN A 78 -7.71 41.70 -36.93
CA ASN A 78 -8.79 40.92 -36.32
C ASN A 78 -9.34 39.85 -37.28
N ARG A 79 -9.67 40.22 -38.52
CA ARG A 79 -10.16 39.28 -39.54
C ARG A 79 -9.15 38.18 -39.88
N THR A 80 -7.87 38.54 -39.90
CA THR A 80 -6.80 37.58 -40.19
C THR A 80 -6.57 36.66 -38.99
N PHE A 81 -6.67 37.22 -37.78
CA PHE A 81 -6.49 36.50 -36.54
C PHE A 81 -7.60 35.50 -36.29
N GLU A 82 -8.86 35.81 -36.61
CA GLU A 82 -9.97 34.83 -36.55
C GLU A 82 -9.68 33.57 -37.40
N ARG A 83 -9.08 33.75 -38.59
CA ARG A 83 -8.67 32.63 -39.44
C ARG A 83 -7.50 31.86 -38.84
N PHE A 84 -6.54 32.57 -38.26
CA PHE A 84 -5.42 31.97 -37.55
C PHE A 84 -5.90 31.14 -36.35
N GLU A 85 -6.75 31.70 -35.48
CA GLU A 85 -7.35 31.04 -34.33
C GLU A 85 -8.09 29.76 -34.75
N SER A 86 -8.90 29.84 -35.81
CA SER A 86 -9.62 28.67 -36.32
C SER A 86 -8.66 27.59 -36.84
N TYR A 87 -7.59 27.98 -37.52
CA TYR A 87 -6.60 27.03 -38.05
C TYR A 87 -5.81 26.37 -36.93
N VAL A 88 -5.30 27.15 -35.98
CA VAL A 88 -4.53 26.66 -34.82
C VAL A 88 -5.36 25.69 -34.01
N SER A 89 -6.59 26.06 -33.65
CA SER A 89 -7.46 25.24 -32.81
C SER A 89 -7.86 23.93 -33.47
N LYS A 90 -8.02 23.90 -34.81
CA LYS A 90 -8.45 22.70 -35.55
C LYS A 90 -7.32 21.79 -36.02
N ASN A 91 -6.13 22.34 -36.31
CA ASN A 91 -5.07 21.59 -36.99
C ASN A 91 -3.79 21.44 -36.18
N ILE A 92 -3.50 22.36 -35.24
CA ILE A 92 -2.23 22.37 -34.49
C ILE A 92 -2.48 21.92 -33.06
N LEU A 93 -3.41 22.59 -32.37
CA LEU A 93 -3.76 22.33 -30.97
C LEU A 93 -5.00 21.46 -30.85
N SER A 94 -5.15 20.49 -31.76
CA SER A 94 -6.23 19.51 -31.74
C SER A 94 -5.65 18.12 -31.60
N ILE A 95 -6.28 17.30 -30.76
CA ILE A 95 -5.98 15.88 -30.66
C ILE A 95 -6.93 15.14 -31.60
N PRO A 96 -6.43 14.40 -32.60
CA PRO A 96 -7.28 13.60 -33.47
C PRO A 96 -8.09 12.56 -32.68
N PRO A 97 -9.36 12.31 -33.04
CA PRO A 97 -10.26 11.44 -32.28
C PRO A 97 -9.80 9.96 -32.20
N TYR A 98 -8.91 9.55 -33.08
CA TYR A 98 -8.35 8.19 -33.13
C TYR A 98 -7.09 8.03 -32.27
N ILE A 99 -6.61 9.09 -31.62
CA ILE A 99 -5.43 9.06 -30.75
C ILE A 99 -5.92 9.04 -29.31
N LEU A 100 -5.54 7.98 -28.60
CA LEU A 100 -5.69 7.89 -27.15
C LEU A 100 -4.44 8.44 -26.49
N LEU A 101 -4.60 9.35 -25.55
CA LEU A 101 -3.49 9.86 -24.74
C LEU A 101 -2.93 8.74 -23.83
N ASN A 102 -1.67 8.87 -23.44
CA ASN A 102 -1.00 7.84 -22.63
C ASN A 102 -1.65 7.70 -21.25
N GLU A 103 -2.11 8.81 -20.68
CA GLU A 103 -2.86 8.87 -19.42
C GLU A 103 -4.13 8.01 -19.46
N ASP A 104 -4.67 7.85 -20.67
CA ASP A 104 -5.91 7.16 -20.95
C ASP A 104 -5.71 5.72 -21.43
N THR A 105 -4.47 5.22 -21.46
CA THR A 105 -4.16 3.82 -21.81
C THR A 105 -5.03 2.78 -21.08
N PRO A 106 -5.36 2.93 -19.77
CA PRO A 106 -6.26 2.00 -19.09
C PRO A 106 -7.66 1.91 -19.72
N GLN A 107 -8.11 2.98 -20.37
CA GLN A 107 -9.42 3.08 -21.00
C GLN A 107 -9.45 2.46 -22.40
N MET A 108 -8.29 2.02 -22.92
CA MET A 108 -8.20 1.24 -24.17
C MET A 108 -9.05 -0.03 -24.11
N ASN A 109 -9.12 -0.65 -22.93
CA ASN A 109 -10.03 -1.76 -22.64
C ASN A 109 -11.12 -1.25 -21.70
N GLN A 110 -12.32 -1.04 -22.24
CA GLN A 110 -13.46 -0.67 -21.43
C GLN A 110 -14.08 -1.92 -20.83
N TYR A 111 -14.18 -1.95 -19.50
CA TYR A 111 -14.88 -3.01 -18.78
C TYR A 111 -16.31 -2.57 -18.50
N THR A 112 -17.23 -3.52 -18.60
CA THR A 112 -18.60 -3.30 -18.19
C THR A 112 -18.70 -3.23 -16.67
N GLN A 113 -19.72 -2.54 -16.17
CA GLN A 113 -20.00 -2.48 -14.73
C GLN A 113 -20.22 -3.88 -14.12
N GLN A 114 -20.70 -4.84 -14.90
CA GLN A 114 -20.87 -6.22 -14.46
C GLN A 114 -19.52 -6.92 -14.24
N GLU A 115 -18.58 -6.75 -15.16
CA GLU A 115 -17.22 -7.29 -15.04
C GLU A 115 -16.48 -6.67 -13.85
N GLU A 116 -16.60 -5.36 -13.65
CA GLU A 116 -16.04 -4.67 -12.49
C GLU A 116 -16.61 -5.21 -11.18
N SER A 117 -17.94 -5.37 -11.09
CA SER A 117 -18.59 -5.92 -9.91
C SER A 117 -18.20 -7.37 -9.62
N LEU A 118 -17.96 -8.19 -10.65
CA LEU A 118 -17.48 -9.57 -10.49
C LEU A 118 -16.04 -9.58 -9.97
N LEU A 119 -15.19 -8.69 -10.48
CA LEU A 119 -13.81 -8.56 -10.05
C LEU A 119 -13.72 -8.10 -8.58
N ASP A 120 -14.56 -7.15 -8.17
CA ASP A 120 -14.64 -6.70 -6.78
C ASP A 120 -15.05 -7.84 -5.83
N ALA A 121 -16.04 -8.65 -6.22
CA ALA A 121 -16.47 -9.79 -5.44
C ALA A 121 -15.35 -10.85 -5.31
N GLU A 122 -14.60 -11.09 -6.38
CA GLU A 122 -13.44 -11.99 -6.36
C GLU A 122 -12.32 -11.46 -5.45
N ILE A 123 -12.03 -10.16 -5.53
CA ILE A 123 -11.04 -9.50 -4.68
C ILE A 123 -11.41 -9.67 -3.20
N ASP A 124 -12.67 -9.51 -2.84
CA ASP A 124 -13.11 -9.63 -1.45
C ASP A 124 -13.09 -11.07 -0.93
N ASP A 125 -13.46 -12.05 -1.76
CA ASP A 125 -13.30 -13.47 -1.43
C ASP A 125 -11.82 -13.83 -1.21
N LEU A 126 -10.93 -13.35 -2.08
CA LEU A 126 -9.48 -13.55 -1.95
C LEU A 126 -8.94 -12.89 -0.68
N LYS A 127 -9.35 -11.66 -0.36
CA LYS A 127 -8.97 -11.00 0.90
C LYS A 127 -9.39 -11.83 2.11
N MET A 128 -10.63 -12.33 2.11
CA MET A 128 -11.15 -13.17 3.21
C MET A 128 -10.31 -14.44 3.38
N LYS A 129 -9.99 -15.13 2.27
CA LYS A 129 -9.09 -16.30 2.28
C LYS A 129 -7.71 -15.99 2.83
N VAL A 130 -7.12 -14.86 2.42
CA VAL A 130 -5.83 -14.39 2.93
C VAL A 130 -5.89 -14.16 4.45
N TRP A 131 -6.95 -13.53 4.95
CA TRP A 131 -7.13 -13.33 6.40
C TRP A 131 -7.27 -14.64 7.16
N ALA A 132 -8.06 -15.58 6.66
CA ALA A 132 -8.22 -16.90 7.27
C ALA A 132 -6.88 -17.66 7.32
N LEU A 133 -6.12 -17.67 6.22
CA LEU A 133 -4.81 -18.30 6.14
C LEU A 133 -3.79 -17.62 7.07
N LYS A 134 -3.79 -16.29 7.15
CA LYS A 134 -2.95 -15.56 8.12
C LYS A 134 -3.26 -15.98 9.55
N GLY A 135 -4.55 -16.07 9.91
CA GLY A 135 -4.98 -16.53 11.23
C GLY A 135 -4.58 -17.97 11.52
N ALA A 136 -4.77 -18.88 10.56
CA ALA A 136 -4.34 -20.28 10.68
C ALA A 136 -2.82 -20.40 10.86
N ASN A 137 -2.03 -19.68 10.06
CA ASN A 137 -0.58 -19.65 10.17
C ASN A 137 -0.11 -19.11 11.53
N ALA A 138 -0.77 -18.09 12.08
CA ALA A 138 -0.44 -17.57 13.41
C ALA A 138 -0.68 -18.63 14.49
N LYS A 139 -1.83 -19.34 14.43
CA LYS A 139 -2.12 -20.45 15.36
C LYS A 139 -1.10 -21.58 15.26
N LEU A 140 -0.77 -22.01 14.03
CA LEU A 140 0.21 -23.06 13.80
C LEU A 140 1.59 -22.70 14.36
N ARG A 141 2.04 -21.44 14.17
CA ARG A 141 3.29 -20.96 14.76
C ARG A 141 3.28 -21.00 16.29
N ASN A 142 2.17 -20.62 16.92
CA ASN A 142 2.04 -20.71 18.37
C ASN A 142 2.09 -22.16 18.85
N CYS A 143 1.34 -23.08 18.21
CA CYS A 143 1.37 -24.49 18.56
C CYS A 143 2.75 -25.12 18.36
N LEU A 144 3.48 -24.74 17.31
CA LEU A 144 4.87 -25.19 17.11
C LEU A 144 5.76 -24.73 18.27
N SER A 145 5.65 -23.47 18.69
CA SER A 145 6.42 -22.95 19.83
C SER A 145 6.08 -23.66 21.14
N GLU A 146 4.80 -23.96 21.39
CA GLU A 146 4.35 -24.71 22.57
C GLU A 146 4.90 -26.15 22.56
N MET A 147 4.85 -26.81 21.41
CA MET A 147 5.36 -28.17 21.24
C MET A 147 6.88 -28.25 21.41
N GLU A 148 7.63 -27.27 20.87
CA GLU A 148 9.07 -27.16 21.08
C GLU A 148 9.42 -26.96 22.56
N GLN A 149 8.65 -26.16 23.29
CA GLN A 149 8.86 -25.98 24.72
C GLN A 149 8.57 -27.27 25.49
N SER A 150 7.45 -27.93 25.19
CA SER A 150 7.09 -29.21 25.84
C SER A 150 8.13 -30.30 25.56
N SER A 151 8.68 -30.36 24.34
CA SER A 151 9.77 -31.28 23.99
C SER A 151 11.00 -31.05 24.87
N LYS A 152 11.41 -29.78 25.07
CA LYS A 152 12.54 -29.43 25.96
C LYS A 152 12.29 -29.86 27.40
N ASP A 153 11.05 -29.69 27.89
CA ASP A 153 10.69 -30.06 29.25
C ASP A 153 10.74 -31.58 29.44
N VAL A 154 10.30 -32.36 28.44
CA VAL A 154 10.43 -33.82 28.42
C VAL A 154 11.90 -34.24 28.40
N ASP A 155 12.71 -33.68 27.50
CA ASP A 155 14.15 -34.00 27.42
C ASP A 155 14.86 -33.72 28.76
N LEU A 156 14.53 -32.61 29.42
CA LEU A 156 15.04 -32.27 30.74
C LEU A 156 14.59 -33.29 31.81
N ALA A 157 13.33 -33.69 31.81
CA ALA A 157 12.81 -34.69 32.74
C ALA A 157 13.48 -36.05 32.52
N THR A 158 13.65 -36.48 31.27
CA THR A 158 14.35 -37.73 30.91
C THR A 158 15.80 -37.68 31.35
N ALA A 159 16.51 -36.57 31.14
CA ALA A 159 17.88 -36.40 31.62
C ALA A 159 17.99 -36.46 33.16
N ARG A 160 17.03 -35.86 33.88
CA ARG A 160 16.96 -35.94 35.35
C ARG A 160 16.70 -37.36 35.84
N LEU A 161 15.77 -38.08 35.21
CA LEU A 161 15.49 -39.47 35.54
C LEU A 161 16.70 -40.37 35.30
N ALA A 162 17.39 -40.19 34.17
CA ALA A 162 18.63 -40.91 33.88
C ALA A 162 19.72 -40.62 34.93
N ALA A 163 19.89 -39.35 35.33
CA ALA A 163 20.83 -38.97 36.39
C ALA A 163 20.46 -39.58 37.75
N LEU A 164 19.18 -39.60 38.12
CA LEU A 164 18.71 -40.26 39.33
C LEU A 164 18.97 -41.77 39.28
N GLN A 165 18.71 -42.40 38.14
CA GLN A 165 18.97 -43.83 37.94
C GLN A 165 20.46 -44.16 38.07
N ASP A 166 21.35 -43.31 37.55
CA ASP A 166 22.79 -43.44 37.72
C ASP A 166 23.24 -43.22 39.18
N LEU A 167 22.63 -42.28 39.91
CA LEU A 167 22.90 -42.10 41.35
C LEU A 167 22.42 -43.31 42.17
N MET A 168 21.26 -43.86 41.85
CA MET A 168 20.70 -45.04 42.52
C MET A 168 21.53 -46.30 42.27
N SER A 169 22.06 -46.47 41.05
CA SER A 169 22.97 -47.58 40.76
C SER A 169 24.31 -47.44 41.49
N LYS A 170 24.85 -46.21 41.58
CA LYS A 170 26.07 -45.91 42.36
C LYS A 170 25.91 -46.11 43.87
N SER A 171 24.72 -45.86 44.41
CA SER A 171 24.42 -46.09 45.84
C SER A 171 24.07 -47.55 46.16
N GLY A 172 24.11 -48.45 45.18
CA GLY A 172 23.88 -49.89 45.35
C GLY A 172 22.41 -50.30 45.34
N VAL A 173 21.49 -49.40 44.98
CA VAL A 173 20.03 -49.63 44.93
C VAL A 173 19.55 -49.52 43.49
N SER A 174 20.07 -50.38 42.61
CA SER A 174 19.72 -50.36 41.17
C SER A 174 18.25 -50.68 40.89
N HIS A 175 17.61 -51.46 41.76
CA HIS A 175 16.20 -51.82 41.68
C HIS A 175 15.50 -51.47 43.00
N PRO A 176 15.04 -50.22 43.15
CA PRO A 176 14.48 -49.75 44.42
C PRO A 176 13.22 -50.50 44.83
N HIS A 177 12.41 -50.95 43.87
CA HIS A 177 11.24 -51.78 44.15
C HIS A 177 11.64 -53.13 44.77
N GLU A 178 12.57 -53.85 44.13
CA GLU A 178 13.08 -55.14 44.62
C GLU A 178 13.78 -54.99 45.97
N SER A 179 14.54 -53.90 46.15
CA SER A 179 15.24 -53.59 47.40
C SER A 179 14.27 -53.31 48.56
N LEU A 180 13.18 -52.57 48.30
CA LEU A 180 12.13 -52.34 49.28
C LEU A 180 11.33 -53.61 49.58
N GLN A 181 11.07 -54.44 48.57
CA GLN A 181 10.37 -55.70 48.77
C GLN A 181 11.20 -56.68 49.63
N LEU A 182 12.49 -56.81 49.35
CA LEU A 182 13.38 -57.68 50.13
C LEU A 182 13.55 -57.19 51.57
N THR A 183 13.63 -55.87 51.79
CA THR A 183 13.65 -55.32 53.15
C THR A 183 12.31 -55.55 53.87
N TYR A 184 11.17 -55.39 53.19
CA TYR A 184 9.85 -55.72 53.76
C TYR A 184 9.74 -57.20 54.16
N GLU A 185 10.12 -58.12 53.27
CA GLU A 185 10.11 -59.56 53.54
C GLU A 185 11.02 -59.92 54.73
N ASN A 186 12.19 -59.29 54.82
CA ASN A 186 13.12 -59.50 55.94
C ASN A 186 12.57 -58.94 57.26
N ILE A 187 11.91 -57.78 57.25
CA ILE A 187 11.23 -57.22 58.42
C ILE A 187 10.09 -58.14 58.87
N GLU A 188 9.32 -58.69 57.93
CA GLU A 188 8.22 -59.60 58.26
C GLU A 188 8.73 -60.92 58.87
N LYS A 189 9.79 -61.50 58.29
CA LYS A 189 10.48 -62.67 58.87
C LYS A 189 11.05 -62.36 60.25
N GLY A 190 11.68 -61.19 60.41
CA GLY A 190 12.22 -60.73 61.69
C GLY A 190 11.15 -60.55 62.75
N LYS A 191 10.00 -59.96 62.39
CA LYS A 191 8.84 -59.82 63.28
C LYS A 191 8.34 -61.19 63.78
N LYS A 192 8.19 -62.17 62.88
CA LYS A 192 7.81 -63.55 63.24
C LYS A 192 8.83 -64.21 64.16
N LEU A 193 10.13 -63.95 63.96
CA LEU A 193 11.18 -64.48 64.82
C LEU A 193 11.14 -63.86 66.24
N ILE A 194 10.90 -62.56 66.34
CA ILE A 194 10.76 -61.85 67.61
C ILE A 194 9.51 -62.34 68.35
N GLU A 195 8.38 -62.49 67.66
CA GLU A 195 7.15 -63.06 68.23
C GLU A 195 7.39 -64.47 68.79
N LYS A 196 8.17 -65.29 68.07
CA LYS A 196 8.55 -66.63 68.51
C LYS A 196 9.50 -66.62 69.72
N LEU A 197 10.50 -65.74 69.75
CA LEU A 197 11.40 -65.57 70.89
C LEU A 197 10.68 -65.03 72.13
N VAL A 198 9.69 -64.16 71.95
CA VAL A 198 8.82 -63.69 73.03
C VAL A 198 8.02 -64.86 73.62
N GLN A 199 7.40 -65.70 72.78
CA GLN A 199 6.73 -66.94 73.23
C GLN A 199 7.69 -67.92 73.93
N GLU A 200 8.87 -68.16 73.38
CA GLU A 200 9.89 -69.04 74.00
C GLU A 200 10.42 -68.47 75.32
N SER A 201 10.51 -67.14 75.46
CA SER A 201 10.87 -66.48 76.71
C SER A 201 9.75 -66.52 77.77
N GLU A 202 8.48 -66.50 77.33
CA GLU A 202 7.31 -66.70 78.19
C GLU A 202 7.20 -68.17 78.65
N GLU A 203 7.59 -69.14 77.81
CA GLU A 203 7.68 -70.56 78.18
C GLU A 203 8.87 -70.84 79.13
N MET A 204 10.04 -70.23 78.92
CA MET A 204 11.17 -70.35 79.85
C MET A 204 10.94 -69.62 81.19
N ALA A 205 10.08 -68.60 81.22
CA ALA A 205 9.64 -67.97 82.46
C ALA A 205 8.63 -68.82 83.24
N ASN A 206 8.15 -69.95 82.69
CA ASN A 206 7.21 -70.82 83.39
C ASN A 206 7.34 -72.31 83.02
N PRO A 207 8.19 -73.05 83.75
CA PRO A 207 7.74 -74.35 84.24
C PRO A 207 8.01 -74.52 85.74
N ARG A 208 6.92 -74.42 86.52
CA ARG A 208 6.77 -75.16 87.76
C ARG A 208 6.68 -76.66 87.46
N THR A 209 7.47 -77.45 88.19
CA THR A 209 7.16 -78.80 88.76
C THR A 209 6.83 -79.95 87.78
N PHE A 210 7.34 -81.18 87.87
CA PHE A 210 7.53 -82.10 88.99
C PHE A 210 8.36 -83.32 88.50
N THR A 211 8.97 -84.02 89.48
CA THR A 211 9.56 -85.38 89.48
C THR A 211 10.78 -85.68 88.61
#